data_AF-A0A367YLY8-F1
#
_entry.id   AF-A0A367YLY8-F1
#
_cell.length_a   1.000
_cell.length_b   1.000
_cell.length_c   1.000
_cell.angle_alpha   90.00
_cell.angle_beta   90.00
_cell.angle_gamma   90.00
#
_symmetry.space_group_name_H-M   'P 1'
#
loop_
_entity.id
_entity.type
_entity.pdbx_description
1 polymer ?
#
loop_
_entity_poly.entity_id
_entity_poly.type
_entity_poly.pdbx_seq_one_letter_code
_entity_poly.pdbx_strand_id
1 'polypeptide(L)'
;MRSLDESDLLSYSCPNDSQQTVTICPSAATIEATTYLDPIFSSELPFFTNDSSCDPLTTFTTEELLTNKFPITKYPYDGFINFHSLKICSSNAKQMSKYLQLAMDFSEIAYRGLETGSKLVGSHVTQNGSIILEIVNTLETIDDDNVLKFPYFQDDLAKFERFNQDFFMENFKLTTDDLIFDFVNNRIENLSINPDSSKLGKKFYKSIVDSKDYKESIARLHDFILNTVNNSEDIYNDMMECTLIQRFLKTHAEGVMDIAFNVNDVDTIFERAVRSGSGIIRLPKIISDENGSVKLATISIPNCDIQHTLIENINYTGPFLPGYSNPVSELSENFQLQLSLLPPVSLSVLDHCVENYSWNQMMEQARLYARIFGFHKYWSVDEEDISTGYTALRSIVMASSNGQIKMPINEPVKSKMKGQIEEFNDFNGGPGIQHIAFRTNNIVDTIMALIQRGIEFNHTSARYYDNLAARLKRDRVRLYENFEVLRSLNILVDYDPSTRNRRTGRCNYILQIFSKPLHDRPTLFVEIIQRHHHKGFGKGTFKGLFESIEEQQKLRGTFVESDP
;
A
#
# COMPACT_ATOMS: atom_id res chain seq x y z
N MET A 1 36.68 44.72 -2.26
CA MET A 1 37.27 46.04 -1.94
C MET A 1 36.27 47.10 -2.42
N ARG A 2 35.66 47.84 -1.48
CA ARG A 2 34.88 49.12 -1.61
C ARG A 2 33.81 49.22 -2.73
N SER A 3 32.48 49.21 -2.50
CA SER A 3 31.57 50.03 -1.68
C SER A 3 31.06 51.34 -2.35
N LEU A 4 29.71 51.50 -2.35
CA LEU A 4 28.87 52.73 -2.40
C LEU A 4 28.66 53.35 -3.81
N ASP A 5 27.49 53.88 -4.22
CA ASP A 5 26.17 54.11 -3.61
C ASP A 5 25.14 54.50 -4.70
N GLU A 6 23.84 54.29 -4.39
CA GLU A 6 22.62 55.10 -4.64
C GLU A 6 22.40 55.85 -5.98
N SER A 7 21.21 56.06 -6.54
CA SER A 7 19.79 55.80 -6.26
C SER A 7 19.03 56.42 -7.45
N ASP A 8 17.91 55.85 -7.90
CA ASP A 8 16.76 56.68 -8.27
C ASP A 8 15.46 55.88 -8.29
N LEU A 9 14.51 56.40 -7.51
CA LEU A 9 13.16 55.94 -7.24
C LEU A 9 12.21 56.31 -8.39
N LEU A 10 11.14 55.54 -8.57
CA LEU A 10 9.79 56.09 -8.71
C LEU A 10 8.74 55.02 -8.37
N SER A 11 7.99 55.34 -7.31
CA SER A 11 6.94 54.59 -6.63
C SER A 11 5.57 55.19 -6.91
N TYR A 12 4.51 54.38 -6.98
CA TYR A 12 3.11 54.70 -6.60
C TYR A 12 2.34 53.35 -6.55
N SER A 13 1.43 53.00 -5.65
CA SER A 13 1.01 53.39 -4.28
C SER A 13 -0.18 52.45 -3.93
N CYS A 14 -0.28 52.00 -2.68
CA CYS A 14 -1.34 51.12 -2.12
C CYS A 14 -2.75 51.78 -2.07
N PRO A 15 -3.79 51.06 -1.59
CA PRO A 15 -4.06 51.09 -0.14
C PRO A 15 -4.53 49.76 0.51
N ASN A 16 -4.15 49.64 1.78
CA ASN A 16 -4.76 48.78 2.82
C ASN A 16 -5.95 49.53 3.47
N ASP A 17 -6.94 48.78 3.94
CA ASP A 17 -7.79 49.02 5.13
C ASP A 17 -8.61 47.72 5.35
N SER A 18 -8.92 47.19 6.54
CA SER A 18 -8.71 47.61 7.93
C SER A 18 -9.28 46.52 8.87
N GLN A 19 -8.58 46.23 9.98
CA GLN A 19 -9.09 45.85 11.33
C GLN A 19 -9.75 44.46 11.52
N GLN A 20 -9.48 43.67 12.57
CA GLN A 20 -9.35 44.02 13.99
C GLN A 20 -8.35 43.13 14.77
N THR A 21 -7.63 43.77 15.69
CA THR A 21 -6.80 43.24 16.78
C THR A 21 -7.63 42.86 18.00
N VAL A 22 -7.26 41.78 18.72
CA VAL A 22 -7.40 41.70 20.20
C VAL A 22 -6.19 40.98 20.80
N THR A 23 -5.53 41.67 21.73
CA THR A 23 -4.48 41.18 22.63
C THR A 23 -5.09 41.05 24.03
N ILE A 24 -4.99 39.91 24.73
CA ILE A 24 -5.14 39.85 26.20
C ILE A 24 -4.20 38.79 26.79
N CYS A 25 -3.43 39.21 27.80
CA CYS A 25 -2.52 38.43 28.67
C CYS A 25 -3.26 37.62 29.75
N PRO A 26 -2.58 36.71 30.49
CA PRO A 26 -3.22 35.66 31.27
C PRO A 26 -3.66 36.15 32.66
N SER A 27 -4.87 35.79 33.09
CA SER A 27 -5.30 35.93 34.48
C SER A 27 -5.66 34.57 35.07
N ALA A 28 -4.99 34.24 36.16
CA ALA A 28 -5.30 33.12 37.03
C ALA A 28 -6.74 33.25 37.57
N ALA A 29 -7.52 32.19 37.39
CA ALA A 29 -8.72 31.93 38.19
C ALA A 29 -8.85 30.41 38.37
N THR A 30 -8.71 30.00 39.63
CA THR A 30 -9.11 28.74 40.24
C THR A 30 -10.42 28.19 39.65
N ILE A 31 -10.38 26.94 39.17
CA ILE A 31 -11.59 26.16 38.89
C ILE A 31 -11.46 24.84 39.65
N GLU A 32 -12.31 24.70 40.66
CA GLU A 32 -12.55 23.48 41.41
C GLU A 32 -13.13 22.39 40.50
N ALA A 33 -12.57 21.19 40.61
CA ALA A 33 -13.01 20.01 39.90
C ALA A 33 -14.29 19.45 40.54
N THR A 34 -15.42 19.56 39.85
CA THR A 34 -16.60 18.73 40.10
C THR A 34 -17.29 18.38 38.78
N THR A 35 -17.16 17.09 38.42
CA THR A 35 -18.21 16.23 37.83
C THR A 35 -19.28 16.91 36.96
N TYR A 36 -19.19 16.72 35.65
CA TYR A 36 -20.20 16.11 34.76
C TYR A 36 -19.58 16.13 33.34
N LEU A 37 -19.22 14.96 32.81
CA LEU A 37 -18.73 14.82 31.43
C LEU A 37 -19.92 15.01 30.49
N ASP A 38 -20.02 16.19 29.87
CA ASP A 38 -20.96 16.49 28.80
C ASP A 38 -20.60 15.70 27.52
N PRO A 39 -21.57 15.07 26.83
CA PRO A 39 -21.34 14.31 25.60
C PRO A 39 -21.30 15.25 24.37
N ILE A 40 -20.35 16.19 24.34
CA ILE A 40 -20.15 17.14 23.22
C ILE A 40 -18.74 16.99 22.61
N PHE A 41 -18.29 15.74 22.42
CA PHE A 41 -17.09 15.44 21.61
C PHE A 41 -17.33 14.36 20.55
N SER A 42 -18.59 13.97 20.30
CA SER A 42 -18.96 12.99 19.27
C SER A 42 -19.59 13.60 18.01
N SER A 43 -19.61 14.92 17.87
CA SER A 43 -20.30 15.58 16.75
C SER A 43 -19.53 16.80 16.27
N GLU A 44 -18.36 16.61 15.66
CA GLU A 44 -17.73 17.56 14.74
C GLU A 44 -16.51 16.93 14.04
N LEU A 45 -16.69 15.72 13.50
CA LEU A 45 -15.93 15.29 12.32
C LEU A 45 -16.82 15.59 11.09
N PRO A 46 -16.25 16.09 9.98
CA PRO A 46 -17.04 16.55 8.85
C PRO A 46 -17.89 15.40 8.28
N PHE A 47 -19.21 15.50 8.47
CA PHE A 47 -20.29 14.74 7.83
C PHE A 47 -19.88 13.48 7.05
N PHE A 48 -19.78 12.35 7.75
CA PHE A 48 -20.11 11.06 7.18
C PHE A 48 -21.20 10.44 8.06
N THR A 49 -22.37 10.21 7.46
CA THR A 49 -23.49 9.54 8.12
C THR A 49 -23.13 8.06 8.30
N ASN A 50 -23.21 7.53 9.53
CA ASN A 50 -23.13 6.09 9.85
C ASN A 50 -24.27 5.24 9.25
N ASP A 51 -24.90 5.72 8.19
CA ASP A 51 -25.98 5.03 7.49
C ASP A 51 -25.34 4.12 6.43
N SER A 52 -25.18 2.84 6.75
CA SER A 52 -24.72 1.79 5.81
C SER A 52 -25.61 1.64 4.57
N SER A 53 -26.72 2.38 4.50
CA SER A 53 -27.62 2.51 3.36
C SER A 53 -27.14 3.52 2.29
N CYS A 54 -26.07 4.29 2.57
CA CYS A 54 -25.53 5.32 1.68
C CYS A 54 -24.07 5.08 1.24
N ASP A 55 -23.62 3.83 1.10
CA ASP A 55 -22.39 3.58 0.33
C ASP A 55 -22.69 3.92 -1.14
N PRO A 56 -22.05 4.96 -1.74
CA PRO A 56 -22.30 5.32 -3.14
C PRO A 56 -22.02 4.17 -4.10
N LEU A 57 -21.24 3.15 -3.70
CA LEU A 57 -21.01 1.94 -4.50
C LEU A 57 -22.18 0.94 -4.47
N THR A 58 -23.14 1.05 -3.54
CA THR A 58 -24.38 0.26 -3.58
C THR A 58 -25.31 0.65 -4.74
N THR A 59 -25.02 1.77 -5.40
CA THR A 59 -25.81 2.24 -6.56
C THR A 59 -25.41 1.56 -7.87
N PHE A 60 -24.25 0.88 -7.94
CA PHE A 60 -23.77 0.24 -9.15
C PHE A 60 -23.67 -1.27 -8.98
N THR A 61 -24.15 -2.01 -9.97
CA THR A 61 -23.96 -3.46 -10.05
C THR A 61 -22.54 -3.79 -10.52
N THR A 62 -22.07 -5.00 -10.20
CA THR A 62 -20.76 -5.49 -10.69
C THR A 62 -20.69 -5.48 -12.22
N GLU A 63 -21.80 -5.82 -12.87
CA GLU A 63 -21.94 -5.85 -14.32
C GLU A 63 -21.81 -4.44 -14.92
N GLU A 64 -22.41 -3.43 -14.29
CA GLU A 64 -22.27 -2.02 -14.70
C GLU A 64 -20.81 -1.57 -14.59
N LEU A 65 -20.11 -1.88 -13.50
CA LEU A 65 -18.70 -1.56 -13.32
C LEU A 65 -17.80 -2.24 -14.35
N LEU A 66 -18.21 -3.40 -14.89
CA LEU A 66 -17.50 -4.13 -15.93
C LEU A 66 -17.89 -3.72 -17.36
N THR A 67 -18.83 -2.79 -17.53
CA THR A 67 -19.14 -2.24 -18.86
C THR A 67 -18.03 -1.32 -19.37
N ASN A 68 -17.89 -1.23 -20.70
CA ASN A 68 -16.94 -0.33 -21.31
C ASN A 68 -17.37 1.14 -21.07
N LYS A 69 -16.40 2.03 -20.82
CA LYS A 69 -16.55 3.50 -20.68
C LYS A 69 -17.13 3.99 -19.36
N PHE A 70 -16.90 3.26 -18.26
CA PHE A 70 -17.21 3.80 -16.94
C PHE A 70 -16.43 5.12 -16.71
N PRO A 71 -17.09 6.20 -16.24
CA PRO A 71 -16.45 7.50 -16.14
C PRO A 71 -15.45 7.58 -14.99
N ILE A 72 -14.30 8.22 -15.25
CA ILE A 72 -13.33 8.58 -14.22
C ILE A 72 -13.79 9.90 -13.56
N THR A 73 -13.87 9.94 -12.25
CA THR A 73 -14.26 11.12 -11.47
C THR A 73 -13.06 11.73 -10.75
N LYS A 74 -13.01 13.06 -10.64
CA LYS A 74 -11.93 13.72 -9.88
C LYS A 74 -12.00 13.41 -8.38
N TYR A 75 -13.21 13.31 -7.86
CA TYR A 75 -13.47 12.93 -6.47
C TYR A 75 -13.82 11.44 -6.44
N PRO A 76 -13.02 10.62 -5.74
CA PRO A 76 -13.19 9.19 -5.77
C PRO A 76 -14.39 8.77 -4.95
N TYR A 77 -15.49 8.38 -5.60
CA TYR A 77 -16.68 7.87 -4.91
C TYR A 77 -16.41 6.51 -4.27
N ASP A 78 -15.40 5.78 -4.74
CA ASP A 78 -14.96 4.51 -4.17
C ASP A 78 -14.02 4.65 -2.96
N GLY A 79 -13.64 5.88 -2.62
CA GLY A 79 -12.81 6.20 -1.45
C GLY A 79 -11.30 6.05 -1.69
N PHE A 80 -10.85 5.65 -2.89
CA PHE A 80 -9.43 5.42 -3.19
C PHE A 80 -8.71 6.67 -3.70
N ILE A 81 -7.56 6.99 -3.11
CA ILE A 81 -6.75 8.17 -3.47
C ILE A 81 -5.67 7.78 -4.49
N ASN A 82 -4.72 6.93 -4.10
CA ASN A 82 -3.60 6.46 -4.93
C ASN A 82 -2.92 5.24 -4.26
N PHE A 83 -1.89 4.70 -4.92
CA PHE A 83 -0.98 3.73 -4.28
C PHE A 83 -0.22 4.39 -3.12
N HIS A 84 -0.12 3.70 -1.99
CA HIS A 84 0.72 4.12 -0.86
C HIS A 84 2.12 3.50 -0.97
N SER A 85 2.20 2.17 -0.95
CA SER A 85 3.46 1.43 -0.97
C SER A 85 3.26 -0.01 -1.47
N LEU A 86 4.35 -0.66 -1.83
CA LEU A 86 4.38 -2.11 -2.10
C LEU A 86 5.23 -2.82 -1.05
N LYS A 87 4.71 -3.89 -0.45
CA LYS A 87 5.49 -4.77 0.41
C LYS A 87 6.09 -5.91 -0.41
N ILE A 88 7.42 -5.95 -0.47
CA ILE A 88 8.19 -6.96 -1.20
C ILE A 88 8.85 -7.89 -0.19
N CYS A 89 8.46 -9.16 -0.23
CA CYS A 89 9.14 -10.21 0.52
C CYS A 89 10.47 -10.54 -0.18
N SER A 90 11.56 -10.48 0.57
CA SER A 90 12.89 -10.88 0.12
C SER A 90 13.53 -11.82 1.12
N SER A 91 14.40 -12.70 0.64
CA SER A 91 15.22 -13.56 1.50
C SER A 91 16.20 -12.73 2.36
N ASN A 92 16.58 -11.55 1.88
CA ASN A 92 17.48 -10.63 2.57
C ASN A 92 17.10 -9.18 2.24
N ALA A 93 16.23 -8.59 3.07
CA ALA A 93 15.73 -7.23 2.84
C ALA A 93 16.84 -6.18 2.83
N LYS A 94 17.91 -6.36 3.63
CA LYS A 94 19.05 -5.46 3.67
C LYS A 94 19.81 -5.44 2.34
N GLN A 95 20.07 -6.61 1.75
CA GLN A 95 20.75 -6.69 0.45
C GLN A 95 19.87 -6.16 -0.68
N MET A 96 18.59 -6.53 -0.72
CA MET A 96 17.65 -6.04 -1.72
C MET A 96 17.47 -4.51 -1.64
N SER A 97 17.38 -3.95 -0.44
CA SER A 97 17.35 -2.49 -0.24
C SER A 97 18.60 -1.81 -0.82
N LYS A 98 19.80 -2.39 -0.64
CA LYS A 98 21.04 -1.85 -1.22
C LYS A 98 21.11 -2.04 -2.74
N TYR A 99 20.58 -3.15 -3.26
CA TYR A 99 20.43 -3.34 -4.70
C TYR A 99 19.54 -2.26 -5.31
N LEU A 100 18.38 -1.96 -4.71
CA LEU A 100 17.49 -0.89 -5.20
C LEU A 100 18.15 0.50 -5.14
N GLN A 101 18.91 0.79 -4.08
CA GLN A 101 19.69 2.03 -3.97
C GLN A 101 20.73 2.16 -5.09
N LEU A 102 21.50 1.11 -5.37
CA LEU A 102 22.55 1.12 -6.40
C LEU A 102 21.96 1.09 -7.82
N ALA A 103 21.06 0.13 -8.08
CA ALA A 103 20.60 -0.22 -9.41
C ALA A 103 19.47 0.71 -9.91
N MET A 104 18.62 1.21 -9.02
CA MET A 104 17.43 2.00 -9.37
C MET A 104 17.34 3.36 -8.65
N ASP A 105 18.40 3.75 -7.93
CA ASP A 105 18.52 5.07 -7.27
C ASP A 105 17.42 5.35 -6.23
N PHE A 106 16.90 4.30 -5.59
CA PHE A 106 16.03 4.49 -4.43
C PHE A 106 16.84 5.01 -3.24
N SER A 107 16.19 5.70 -2.31
CA SER A 107 16.76 6.13 -1.04
C SER A 107 16.06 5.43 0.11
N GLU A 108 16.80 4.94 1.09
CA GLU A 108 16.23 4.35 2.30
C GLU A 108 15.69 5.47 3.21
N ILE A 109 14.40 5.44 3.51
CA ILE A 109 13.69 6.52 4.23
C ILE A 109 13.23 6.11 5.62
N ALA A 110 13.01 4.81 5.86
CA ALA A 110 12.56 4.31 7.15
C ALA A 110 13.03 2.88 7.38
N TYR A 111 13.10 2.48 8.64
CA TYR A 111 13.54 1.15 9.07
C TYR A 111 12.74 0.64 10.26
N ARG A 112 12.46 -0.67 10.25
CA ARG A 112 11.93 -1.44 11.38
C ARG A 112 12.71 -2.75 11.51
N GLY A 113 13.15 -3.09 12.73
CA GLY A 113 13.88 -4.33 13.02
C GLY A 113 14.32 -4.41 14.48
N LEU A 114 15.38 -5.19 14.76
CA LEU A 114 15.83 -5.48 16.13
C LEU A 114 16.11 -4.20 16.93
N GLU A 115 16.78 -3.24 16.30
CA GLU A 115 17.17 -1.96 16.87
C GLU A 115 15.98 -1.04 17.17
N THR A 116 14.83 -1.31 16.54
CA THR A 116 13.58 -0.54 16.71
C THR A 116 12.50 -1.34 17.45
N GLY A 117 12.85 -2.51 18.01
CA GLY A 117 11.97 -3.34 18.81
C GLY A 117 11.18 -4.42 18.07
N SER A 118 11.24 -4.49 16.73
CA SER A 118 10.64 -5.62 15.99
C SER A 118 11.58 -6.81 15.98
N LYS A 119 11.18 -7.88 16.65
CA LYS A 119 12.06 -9.05 16.90
C LYS A 119 11.97 -10.12 15.82
N LEU A 120 10.84 -10.17 15.11
CA LEU A 120 10.52 -11.25 14.18
C LEU A 120 10.64 -10.82 12.72
N VAL A 121 10.48 -9.52 12.42
CA VAL A 121 10.47 -8.99 11.06
C VAL A 121 11.49 -7.87 10.92
N GLY A 122 12.29 -7.94 9.86
CA GLY A 122 13.13 -6.84 9.40
C GLY A 122 12.47 -6.18 8.20
N SER A 123 12.41 -4.85 8.20
CA SER A 123 11.81 -4.06 7.12
C SER A 123 12.65 -2.82 6.79
N HIS A 124 12.99 -2.69 5.51
CA HIS A 124 13.70 -1.56 4.93
C HIS A 124 12.77 -0.83 3.96
N VAL A 125 12.43 0.42 4.24
CA VAL A 125 11.54 1.23 3.41
C VAL A 125 12.39 2.12 2.51
N THR A 126 12.17 2.01 1.21
CA THR A 126 12.92 2.75 0.19
C THR A 126 11.99 3.57 -0.70
N GLN A 127 12.46 4.72 -1.18
CA GLN A 127 11.67 5.67 -1.96
C GLN A 127 12.43 6.22 -3.18
N ASN A 128 11.73 6.37 -4.31
CA ASN A 128 12.16 7.19 -5.46
C ASN A 128 10.94 7.93 -6.02
N GLY A 129 10.98 9.27 -6.02
CA GLY A 129 9.79 10.08 -6.26
C GLY A 129 8.71 9.79 -5.21
N SER A 130 7.50 9.47 -5.66
CA SER A 130 6.40 9.03 -4.79
C SER A 130 6.25 7.50 -4.72
N ILE A 131 7.18 6.74 -5.29
CA ILE A 131 7.17 5.27 -5.22
C ILE A 131 7.81 4.85 -3.91
N ILE A 132 7.08 4.09 -3.09
CA ILE A 132 7.57 3.56 -1.82
C ILE A 132 7.55 2.02 -1.90
N LEU A 133 8.70 1.42 -1.66
CA LEU A 133 8.88 -0.03 -1.59
C LEU A 133 9.33 -0.41 -0.19
N GLU A 134 8.52 -1.20 0.50
CA GLU A 134 8.83 -1.79 1.79
C GLU A 134 9.40 -3.19 1.57
N ILE A 135 10.69 -3.38 1.81
CA ILE A 135 11.34 -4.68 1.63
C ILE A 135 11.39 -5.38 2.98
N VAL A 136 10.77 -6.57 3.07
CA VAL A 136 10.63 -7.32 4.32
C VAL A 136 11.30 -8.69 4.27
N ASN A 137 11.83 -9.13 5.40
CA ASN A 137 12.30 -10.49 5.63
C ASN A 137 12.01 -10.91 7.08
N THR A 138 12.10 -12.21 7.37
CA THR A 138 12.01 -12.70 8.75
C THR A 138 13.38 -12.72 9.42
N LEU A 139 13.39 -12.47 10.73
CA LEU A 139 14.59 -12.48 11.58
C LEU A 139 14.73 -13.78 12.37
N GLU A 140 13.61 -14.46 12.62
CA GLU A 140 13.54 -15.77 13.23
C GLU A 140 12.66 -16.70 12.38
N THR A 141 12.74 -18.00 12.67
CA THR A 141 11.85 -18.99 12.07
C THR A 141 10.78 -19.41 13.07
N ILE A 142 9.51 -19.32 12.68
CA ILE A 142 8.37 -19.85 13.46
C ILE A 142 7.96 -21.20 12.85
N ASP A 143 7.93 -22.26 13.66
CA ASP A 143 7.46 -23.58 13.24
C ASP A 143 5.94 -23.57 12.96
N ASP A 144 5.55 -23.95 11.73
CA ASP A 144 4.16 -23.96 11.21
C ASP A 144 3.16 -24.68 12.14
N ASP A 145 3.61 -25.69 12.89
CA ASP A 145 2.78 -26.54 13.76
C ASP A 145 2.10 -25.80 14.92
N ASN A 146 2.65 -24.65 15.33
CA ASN A 146 2.09 -23.85 16.42
C ASN A 146 1.09 -22.80 15.93
N VAL A 147 1.17 -22.32 14.69
CA VAL A 147 0.29 -21.24 14.19
C VAL A 147 -0.99 -21.81 13.58
N LEU A 148 -0.91 -22.95 12.88
CA LEU A 148 -2.08 -23.64 12.32
C LEU A 148 -2.94 -24.38 13.37
N LYS A 149 -2.42 -24.55 14.60
CA LYS A 149 -3.18 -25.08 15.74
C LYS A 149 -4.02 -24.04 16.48
N PHE A 150 -4.02 -22.77 16.07
CA PHE A 150 -4.96 -21.80 16.60
C PHE A 150 -6.28 -21.90 15.82
N PRO A 151 -7.34 -22.56 16.33
CA PRO A 151 -8.66 -22.62 15.68
C PRO A 151 -9.41 -21.29 15.78
N TYR A 152 -8.68 -20.21 16.06
CA TYR A 152 -9.21 -19.04 16.72
C TYR A 152 -9.67 -17.97 15.72
N PHE A 153 -9.42 -18.07 14.41
CA PHE A 153 -10.00 -17.07 13.50
C PHE A 153 -11.52 -17.22 13.32
N GLN A 154 -12.07 -18.44 13.27
CA GLN A 154 -13.53 -18.63 13.17
C GLN A 154 -14.20 -18.66 14.55
N ASP A 155 -13.61 -19.37 15.51
CA ASP A 155 -14.16 -19.43 16.86
C ASP A 155 -13.95 -18.13 17.64
N ASP A 156 -12.91 -17.32 17.38
CA ASP A 156 -12.77 -15.99 17.98
C ASP A 156 -13.49 -14.89 17.24
N LEU A 157 -13.87 -15.02 15.97
CA LEU A 157 -14.86 -14.11 15.37
C LEU A 157 -16.26 -14.36 15.97
N ALA A 158 -16.65 -15.63 16.10
CA ALA A 158 -17.91 -16.01 16.76
C ALA A 158 -17.88 -15.76 18.28
N LYS A 159 -16.70 -15.83 18.93
CA LYS A 159 -16.53 -15.36 20.30
C LYS A 159 -16.43 -13.85 20.36
N PHE A 160 -15.79 -13.10 19.45
CA PHE A 160 -15.79 -11.63 19.48
C PHE A 160 -17.20 -11.06 19.26
N GLU A 161 -18.00 -11.67 18.39
CA GLU A 161 -19.42 -11.33 18.23
C GLU A 161 -20.27 -11.72 19.45
N ARG A 162 -19.86 -12.74 20.23
CA ARG A 162 -20.51 -13.11 21.51
C ARG A 162 -19.94 -12.36 22.72
N PHE A 163 -18.69 -11.93 22.66
CA PHE A 163 -17.95 -11.11 23.59
C PHE A 163 -18.07 -9.66 23.12
N ASN A 164 -19.32 -9.21 23.08
CA ASN A 164 -19.63 -7.78 23.11
C ASN A 164 -18.72 -7.07 24.13
N GLN A 165 -18.31 -5.85 23.80
CA GLN A 165 -17.64 -4.91 24.70
C GLN A 165 -18.33 -4.80 26.08
N ASP A 166 -19.62 -5.12 26.16
CA ASP A 166 -20.38 -5.20 27.40
C ASP A 166 -20.13 -6.48 28.22
N PHE A 167 -19.86 -7.65 27.61
CA PHE A 167 -19.74 -8.93 28.35
C PHE A 167 -18.42 -9.04 29.15
N PHE A 168 -17.32 -8.48 28.63
CA PHE A 168 -16.03 -8.42 29.34
C PHE A 168 -16.06 -7.37 30.46
N MET A 169 -16.84 -6.29 30.30
CA MET A 169 -17.01 -5.22 31.29
C MET A 169 -18.15 -5.46 32.29
N GLU A 170 -19.14 -6.31 31.99
CA GLU A 170 -20.26 -6.63 32.89
C GLU A 170 -20.03 -7.87 33.75
N ASN A 171 -19.32 -8.90 33.25
CA ASN A 171 -19.17 -10.18 33.98
C ASN A 171 -17.89 -10.32 34.82
N PHE A 172 -17.00 -9.33 34.78
CA PHE A 172 -15.90 -9.15 35.74
C PHE A 172 -16.10 -7.89 36.62
N LYS A 173 -17.36 -7.50 36.89
CA LYS A 173 -17.70 -6.50 37.91
C LYS A 173 -17.60 -7.05 39.35
N LEU A 174 -16.45 -7.63 39.68
CA LEU A 174 -15.85 -7.37 40.98
C LEU A 174 -14.87 -6.26 40.70
N THR A 175 -15.33 -5.02 40.78
CA THR A 175 -14.40 -3.90 40.64
C THR A 175 -13.40 -3.96 41.81
N THR A 176 -12.17 -3.50 41.62
CA THR A 176 -11.20 -3.39 42.72
C THR A 176 -11.81 -2.62 43.90
N ASP A 177 -12.67 -1.66 43.56
CA ASP A 177 -13.56 -0.90 44.43
C ASP A 177 -14.53 -1.80 45.23
N ASP A 178 -15.22 -2.75 44.61
CA ASP A 178 -16.09 -3.73 45.31
C ASP A 178 -15.29 -4.64 46.25
N LEU A 179 -14.11 -5.11 45.84
CA LEU A 179 -13.22 -5.95 46.66
C LEU A 179 -12.69 -5.19 47.88
N ILE A 180 -12.35 -3.90 47.72
CA ILE A 180 -11.90 -3.05 48.82
C ILE A 180 -13.08 -2.74 49.75
N PHE A 181 -14.27 -2.48 49.21
CA PHE A 181 -15.47 -2.27 50.01
C PHE A 181 -15.78 -3.49 50.88
N ASP A 182 -15.75 -4.70 50.29
CA ASP A 182 -15.98 -5.95 51.01
C ASP A 182 -14.88 -6.26 52.03
N PHE A 183 -13.62 -6.03 51.68
CA PHE A 183 -12.50 -6.19 52.61
C PHE A 183 -12.60 -5.23 53.81
N VAL A 184 -12.89 -3.96 53.56
CA VAL A 184 -13.06 -2.92 54.60
C VAL A 184 -14.23 -3.27 55.51
N ASN A 185 -15.38 -3.66 54.94
CA ASN A 185 -16.55 -4.05 55.73
C ASN A 185 -16.28 -5.31 56.56
N ASN A 186 -15.66 -6.34 56.00
CA ASN A 186 -15.32 -7.57 56.73
C ASN A 186 -14.35 -7.27 57.89
N ARG A 187 -13.37 -6.38 57.70
CA ARG A 187 -12.47 -5.95 58.80
C ARG A 187 -13.18 -5.13 59.87
N ILE A 188 -14.10 -4.23 59.48
CA ILE A 188 -14.86 -3.39 60.41
C ILE A 188 -15.90 -4.22 61.19
N GLU A 189 -16.56 -5.18 60.55
CA GLU A 189 -17.50 -6.10 61.19
C GLU A 189 -16.81 -6.97 62.24
N ASN A 190 -15.60 -7.45 61.95
CA ASN A 190 -14.78 -8.19 62.93
C ASN A 190 -14.30 -7.33 64.10
N LEU A 191 -14.40 -6.00 64.01
CA LEU A 191 -13.95 -5.05 65.04
C LEU A 191 -15.11 -4.32 65.74
N SER A 192 -16.35 -4.43 65.25
CA SER A 192 -17.49 -3.61 65.70
C SER A 192 -18.56 -4.43 66.42
N ILE A 193 -18.90 -4.05 67.66
CA ILE A 193 -20.00 -4.62 68.45
C ILE A 193 -21.35 -3.92 68.15
N ASN A 194 -21.36 -2.90 67.27
CA ASN A 194 -22.50 -2.00 67.07
C ASN A 194 -23.19 -2.19 65.70
N PRO A 195 -24.54 -2.06 65.61
CA PRO A 195 -25.34 -2.40 64.43
C PRO A 195 -25.30 -1.39 63.26
N ASP A 196 -24.48 -0.33 63.33
CA ASP A 196 -24.40 0.75 62.32
C ASP A 196 -23.07 0.71 61.50
N SER A 197 -22.39 -0.44 61.49
CA SER A 197 -21.07 -0.66 60.88
C SER A 197 -21.00 -0.34 59.38
N SER A 198 -22.09 -0.52 58.63
CA SER A 198 -22.09 -0.31 57.17
C SER A 198 -21.91 1.15 56.75
N LYS A 199 -22.38 2.12 57.57
CA LYS A 199 -22.16 3.55 57.29
C LYS A 199 -20.71 3.96 57.51
N LEU A 200 -20.07 3.38 58.53
CA LEU A 200 -18.65 3.62 58.82
C LEU A 200 -17.76 3.02 57.72
N GLY A 201 -18.07 1.79 57.29
CA GLY A 201 -17.40 1.13 56.17
C GLY A 201 -17.51 1.90 54.87
N LYS A 202 -18.70 2.43 54.53
CA LYS A 202 -18.88 3.32 53.36
C LYS A 202 -18.03 4.60 53.43
N LYS A 203 -17.90 5.23 54.60
CA LYS A 203 -17.04 6.41 54.78
C LYS A 203 -15.56 6.08 54.63
N PHE A 204 -15.11 4.97 55.23
CA PHE A 204 -13.72 4.53 55.16
C PHE A 204 -13.32 4.12 53.74
N TYR A 205 -14.17 3.31 53.09
CA TYR A 205 -14.04 2.95 51.68
C TYR A 205 -13.89 4.20 50.81
N LYS A 206 -14.79 5.18 50.94
CA LYS A 206 -14.73 6.42 50.17
C LYS A 206 -13.43 7.18 50.44
N SER A 207 -12.96 7.25 51.68
CA SER A 207 -11.68 7.89 52.01
C SER A 207 -10.46 7.19 51.41
N ILE A 208 -10.51 5.86 51.25
CA ILE A 208 -9.43 5.09 50.60
C ILE A 208 -9.46 5.34 49.10
N VAL A 209 -10.63 5.24 48.46
CA VAL A 209 -10.78 5.46 47.01
C VAL A 209 -10.45 6.91 46.61
N ASP A 210 -10.79 7.87 47.46
CA ASP A 210 -10.46 9.28 47.24
C ASP A 210 -9.00 9.63 47.52
N SER A 211 -8.25 8.75 48.21
CA SER A 211 -6.86 8.98 48.54
C SER A 211 -5.98 9.07 47.29
N LYS A 212 -4.97 9.96 47.35
CA LYS A 212 -4.01 10.15 46.26
C LYS A 212 -3.24 8.86 45.96
N ASP A 213 -2.82 8.14 47.00
CA ASP A 213 -2.04 6.91 46.87
C ASP A 213 -2.82 5.79 46.17
N TYR A 214 -4.13 5.65 46.46
CA TYR A 214 -4.98 4.69 45.77
C TYR A 214 -5.15 5.04 44.29
N LYS A 215 -5.46 6.31 43.99
CA LYS A 215 -5.61 6.79 42.60
C LYS A 215 -4.32 6.59 41.78
N GLU A 216 -3.16 6.90 42.36
CA GLU A 216 -1.86 6.66 41.72
C GLU A 216 -1.54 5.16 41.55
N SER A 217 -1.99 4.30 42.47
CA SER A 217 -1.78 2.85 42.37
C SER A 217 -2.67 2.23 41.29
N ILE A 218 -3.93 2.66 41.20
CA ILE A 218 -4.86 2.22 40.16
C ILE A 218 -4.43 2.74 38.79
N ALA A 219 -3.98 3.99 38.68
CA ALA A 219 -3.43 4.52 37.43
C ALA A 219 -2.22 3.69 36.97
N ARG A 220 -1.27 3.39 37.87
CA ARG A 220 -0.13 2.51 37.55
C ARG A 220 -0.54 1.11 37.13
N LEU A 221 -1.55 0.52 37.76
CA LEU A 221 -2.06 -0.79 37.40
C LEU A 221 -2.73 -0.77 36.02
N HIS A 222 -3.54 0.26 35.75
CA HIS A 222 -4.18 0.46 34.46
C HIS A 222 -3.13 0.62 33.34
N ASP A 223 -2.12 1.45 33.56
CA ASP A 223 -1.00 1.62 32.62
C ASP A 223 -0.25 0.30 32.41
N PHE A 224 -0.02 -0.47 33.47
CA PHE A 224 0.61 -1.79 33.36
C PHE A 224 -0.23 -2.77 32.52
N ILE A 225 -1.55 -2.83 32.74
CA ILE A 225 -2.46 -3.69 31.98
C ILE A 225 -2.47 -3.26 30.51
N LEU A 226 -2.65 -1.97 30.23
CA LEU A 226 -2.65 -1.44 28.87
C LEU A 226 -1.34 -1.74 28.14
N ASN A 227 -0.20 -1.50 28.80
CA ASN A 227 1.11 -1.81 28.23
C ASN A 227 1.27 -3.31 27.96
N THR A 228 0.78 -4.16 28.86
CA THR A 228 0.86 -5.62 28.68
C THR A 228 -0.01 -6.09 27.51
N VAL A 229 -1.24 -5.56 27.40
CA VAL A 229 -2.17 -5.88 26.30
C VAL A 229 -1.62 -5.38 24.97
N ASN A 230 -1.18 -4.12 24.90
CA ASN A 230 -0.59 -3.55 23.68
C ASN A 230 0.64 -4.34 23.24
N ASN A 231 1.57 -4.62 24.16
CA ASN A 231 2.74 -5.45 23.86
C ASN A 231 2.36 -6.85 23.35
N SER A 232 1.31 -7.46 23.91
CA SER A 232 0.86 -8.78 23.46
C SER A 232 0.27 -8.76 22.04
N GLU A 233 -0.40 -7.67 21.67
CA GLU A 233 -0.95 -7.48 20.32
C GLU A 233 0.17 -7.22 19.30
N ASP A 234 1.16 -6.40 19.65
CA ASP A 234 2.31 -6.13 18.77
C ASP A 234 3.12 -7.41 18.52
N ILE A 235 3.33 -8.23 19.56
CA ILE A 235 3.97 -9.56 19.41
C ILE A 235 3.12 -10.47 18.52
N TYR A 236 1.80 -10.47 18.69
CA TYR A 236 0.90 -11.27 17.85
C TYR A 236 0.96 -10.84 16.38
N ASN A 237 0.92 -9.54 16.11
CA ASN A 237 1.00 -8.98 14.77
C ASN A 237 2.35 -9.31 14.11
N ASP A 238 3.46 -9.14 14.84
CA ASP A 238 4.80 -9.52 14.36
C ASP A 238 4.91 -11.02 14.08
N MET A 239 4.29 -11.87 14.91
CA MET A 239 4.27 -13.33 14.73
C MET A 239 3.44 -13.75 13.52
N MET A 240 2.28 -13.13 13.33
CA MET A 240 1.42 -13.34 12.16
C MET A 240 2.13 -12.89 10.88
N GLU A 241 2.69 -11.67 10.86
CA GLU A 241 3.41 -11.12 9.72
C GLU A 241 4.63 -11.98 9.36
N CYS A 242 5.41 -12.39 10.36
CA CYS A 242 6.52 -13.33 10.18
C CYS A 242 6.05 -14.64 9.53
N THR A 243 4.96 -15.24 10.02
CA THR A 243 4.42 -16.49 9.47
C THR A 243 3.98 -16.34 8.01
N LEU A 244 3.31 -15.23 7.68
CA LEU A 244 2.88 -14.92 6.32
C LEU A 244 4.08 -14.74 5.38
N ILE A 245 5.11 -13.99 5.81
CA ILE A 245 6.34 -13.79 5.04
C ILE A 245 7.06 -15.12 4.79
N GLN A 246 7.20 -15.99 5.80
CA GLN A 246 7.83 -17.30 5.63
C GLN A 246 7.10 -18.15 4.60
N ARG A 247 5.77 -18.24 4.71
CA ARG A 247 4.95 -18.99 3.78
C ARG A 247 5.08 -18.42 2.37
N PHE A 248 5.04 -17.10 2.24
CA PHE A 248 5.21 -16.42 0.97
C PHE A 248 6.56 -16.75 0.33
N LEU A 249 7.67 -16.58 1.06
CA LEU A 249 9.03 -16.86 0.57
C LEU A 249 9.22 -18.33 0.18
N LYS A 250 8.62 -19.26 0.94
CA LYS A 250 8.67 -20.70 0.66
C LYS A 250 8.01 -21.04 -0.68
N THR A 251 6.87 -20.43 -0.99
CA THR A 251 6.12 -20.68 -2.22
C THR A 251 6.69 -19.90 -3.40
N HIS A 252 6.82 -18.59 -3.25
CA HIS A 252 7.06 -17.64 -4.35
C HIS A 252 8.53 -17.24 -4.53
N ALA A 253 9.39 -17.50 -3.54
CA ALA A 253 10.66 -16.80 -3.36
C ALA A 253 10.43 -15.29 -3.19
N GLU A 254 11.16 -14.44 -3.91
CA GLU A 254 11.02 -12.99 -3.78
C GLU A 254 9.84 -12.47 -4.61
N GLY A 255 9.08 -11.51 -4.07
CA GLY A 255 7.87 -11.04 -4.75
C GLY A 255 7.08 -10.02 -3.95
N VAL A 256 6.09 -9.42 -4.59
CA VAL A 256 5.16 -8.47 -3.94
C VAL A 256 4.08 -9.26 -3.21
N MET A 257 3.97 -9.07 -1.89
CA MET A 257 2.95 -9.70 -1.05
C MET A 257 1.77 -8.76 -0.78
N ASP A 258 2.02 -7.46 -0.56
CA ASP A 258 0.98 -6.48 -0.25
C ASP A 258 1.08 -5.26 -1.17
N ILE A 259 -0.09 -4.79 -1.61
CA ILE A 259 -0.25 -3.52 -2.32
C ILE A 259 -1.10 -2.61 -1.43
N ALA A 260 -0.47 -1.59 -0.86
CA ALA A 260 -1.12 -0.67 0.04
C ALA A 260 -1.73 0.53 -0.72
N PHE A 261 -2.89 0.98 -0.27
CA PHE A 261 -3.65 2.09 -0.87
C PHE A 261 -3.92 3.19 0.14
N ASN A 262 -3.70 4.43 -0.29
CA ASN A 262 -4.23 5.59 0.43
C ASN A 262 -5.73 5.69 0.17
N VAL A 263 -6.53 5.76 1.23
CA VAL A 263 -7.99 5.80 1.18
C VAL A 263 -8.55 6.87 2.10
N ASN A 264 -9.78 7.30 1.84
CA ASN A 264 -10.47 8.31 2.67
C ASN A 264 -11.14 7.71 3.91
N ASP A 265 -11.53 6.43 3.86
CA ASP A 265 -12.28 5.77 4.92
C ASP A 265 -11.94 4.27 4.92
N VAL A 266 -11.07 3.87 5.86
CA VAL A 266 -10.67 2.46 6.00
C VAL A 266 -11.85 1.59 6.41
N ASP A 267 -12.71 2.06 7.32
CA ASP A 267 -13.75 1.25 7.94
C ASP A 267 -14.79 0.81 6.89
N THR A 268 -15.29 1.76 6.11
CA THR A 268 -16.28 1.48 5.05
C THR A 268 -15.72 0.53 3.99
N ILE A 269 -14.49 0.76 3.52
CA ILE A 269 -13.87 -0.08 2.48
C ILE A 269 -13.57 -1.49 3.04
N PHE A 270 -13.06 -1.58 4.26
CA PHE A 270 -12.78 -2.85 4.92
C PHE A 270 -14.04 -3.68 5.12
N GLU A 271 -15.11 -3.10 5.68
CA GLU A 271 -16.38 -3.78 5.87
C GLU A 271 -16.95 -4.33 4.57
N ARG A 272 -16.92 -3.52 3.49
CA ARG A 272 -17.37 -3.94 2.17
C ARG A 272 -16.53 -5.09 1.62
N ALA A 273 -15.21 -5.02 1.78
CA ALA A 273 -14.31 -6.05 1.30
C ALA A 273 -14.56 -7.39 2.01
N VAL A 274 -14.74 -7.38 3.34
CA VAL A 274 -15.06 -8.56 4.15
C VAL A 274 -16.43 -9.13 3.78
N ARG A 275 -17.47 -8.29 3.68
CA ARG A 275 -18.83 -8.71 3.25
C ARG A 275 -18.83 -9.36 1.86
N SER A 276 -17.90 -8.94 1.01
CA SER A 276 -17.72 -9.45 -0.35
C SER A 276 -16.80 -10.67 -0.45
N GLY A 277 -16.32 -11.19 0.68
CA GLY A 277 -15.58 -12.45 0.79
C GLY A 277 -14.07 -12.33 0.99
N SER A 278 -13.53 -11.13 1.22
CA SER A 278 -12.10 -10.97 1.54
C SER A 278 -11.77 -11.52 2.92
N GLY A 279 -10.58 -12.11 3.07
CA GLY A 279 -10.10 -12.57 4.37
C GLY A 279 -9.60 -11.40 5.22
N ILE A 280 -9.64 -11.55 6.54
CA ILE A 280 -9.16 -10.53 7.49
C ILE A 280 -7.75 -10.89 7.91
N ILE A 281 -6.79 -10.00 7.64
CA ILE A 281 -5.41 -10.11 8.15
C ILE A 281 -5.22 -9.19 9.35
N ARG A 282 -5.70 -7.94 9.25
CA ARG A 282 -5.65 -6.95 10.34
C ARG A 282 -6.92 -6.12 10.36
N LEU A 283 -7.59 -6.09 11.52
CA LEU A 283 -8.78 -5.26 11.74
C LEU A 283 -8.42 -3.76 11.67
N PRO A 284 -9.38 -2.89 11.28
CA PRO A 284 -9.20 -1.44 11.32
C PRO A 284 -8.73 -0.98 12.69
N LYS A 285 -7.59 -0.29 12.71
CA LYS A 285 -6.99 0.24 13.92
C LYS A 285 -6.26 1.55 13.64
N ILE A 286 -6.42 2.50 14.56
CA ILE A 286 -5.59 3.70 14.59
C ILE A 286 -4.27 3.36 15.27
N ILE A 287 -3.16 3.63 14.59
CA ILE A 287 -1.82 3.61 15.16
C ILE A 287 -1.23 5.02 15.11
N SER A 288 -0.40 5.35 16.10
CA SER A 288 0.11 6.69 16.32
C SER A 288 1.54 6.67 16.84
N ASP A 289 2.30 7.70 16.48
CA ASP A 289 3.60 8.03 17.09
C ASP A 289 3.70 9.56 17.27
N GLU A 290 4.88 10.07 17.61
CA GLU A 290 5.15 11.51 17.78
C GLU A 290 4.87 12.38 16.52
N ASN A 291 4.79 11.78 15.34
CA ASN A 291 4.58 12.43 14.05
C ASN A 291 3.11 12.43 13.59
N GLY A 292 2.18 11.88 14.40
CA GLY A 292 0.74 11.88 14.15
C GLY A 292 0.14 10.47 14.13
N SER A 293 -0.99 10.33 13.42
CA SER A 293 -1.78 9.09 13.41
C SER A 293 -2.20 8.67 12.00
N VAL A 294 -2.29 7.35 11.81
CA VAL A 294 -2.91 6.72 10.64
C VAL A 294 -3.91 5.67 11.10
N LYS A 295 -5.00 5.49 10.37
CA LYS A 295 -5.87 4.32 10.51
C LYS A 295 -5.53 3.34 9.41
N LEU A 296 -5.41 2.06 9.75
CA LEU A 296 -5.10 1.02 8.77
C LEU A 296 -5.87 -0.27 9.02
N ALA A 297 -6.10 -1.02 7.94
CA ALA A 297 -6.60 -2.38 7.97
C ALA A 297 -5.96 -3.18 6.83
N THR A 298 -5.86 -4.50 6.97
CA THR A 298 -5.29 -5.38 5.93
C THR A 298 -6.25 -6.53 5.64
N ILE A 299 -6.52 -6.73 4.35
CA ILE A 299 -7.34 -7.83 3.84
C ILE A 299 -6.50 -8.75 2.96
N SER A 300 -6.89 -10.02 2.88
CA SER A 300 -6.34 -10.99 1.93
C SER A 300 -7.30 -11.21 0.76
N ILE A 301 -6.75 -11.33 -0.44
CA ILE A 301 -7.52 -11.74 -1.61
C ILE A 301 -7.76 -13.27 -1.57
N PRO A 302 -8.99 -13.75 -1.79
CA PRO A 302 -9.28 -15.18 -1.83
C PRO A 302 -8.48 -15.92 -2.90
N ASN A 303 -8.00 -17.11 -2.54
CA ASN A 303 -7.30 -18.05 -3.43
C ASN A 303 -5.94 -17.55 -3.97
N CYS A 304 -5.34 -16.52 -3.38
CA CYS A 304 -3.95 -16.14 -3.62
C CYS A 304 -3.31 -15.56 -2.34
N ASP A 305 -2.00 -15.36 -2.37
CA ASP A 305 -1.25 -14.80 -1.24
C ASP A 305 -1.07 -13.27 -1.35
N ILE A 306 -1.81 -12.61 -2.26
CA ILE A 306 -1.86 -11.15 -2.40
C ILE A 306 -2.72 -10.53 -1.29
N GLN A 307 -2.21 -9.46 -0.69
CA GLN A 307 -2.86 -8.69 0.35
C GLN A 307 -3.03 -7.22 -0.08
N HIS A 308 -4.00 -6.55 0.54
CA HIS A 308 -4.15 -5.11 0.44
C HIS A 308 -4.26 -4.47 1.81
N THR A 309 -3.39 -3.51 2.05
CA THR A 309 -3.42 -2.65 3.23
C THR A 309 -4.07 -1.32 2.88
N LEU A 310 -5.17 -0.99 3.54
CA LEU A 310 -5.88 0.28 3.43
C LEU A 310 -5.29 1.25 4.44
N ILE A 311 -4.96 2.46 4.02
CA ILE A 311 -4.32 3.47 4.87
C ILE A 311 -5.07 4.79 4.74
N GLU A 312 -5.62 5.26 5.85
CA GLU A 312 -6.23 6.57 6.00
C GLU A 312 -5.28 7.44 6.83
N ASN A 313 -4.67 8.44 6.19
CA ASN A 313 -3.80 9.39 6.87
C ASN A 313 -4.67 10.45 7.59
N ILE A 314 -4.61 10.48 8.92
CA ILE A 314 -5.35 11.44 9.75
C ILE A 314 -4.57 12.75 9.85
N ASN A 315 -3.31 12.66 10.29
CA ASN A 315 -2.40 13.80 10.45
C ASN A 315 -0.92 13.36 10.55
N TYR A 316 -0.57 12.21 9.97
CA TYR A 316 0.76 11.63 10.05
C TYR A 316 1.74 12.33 9.10
N THR A 317 2.90 12.70 9.64
CA THR A 317 3.97 13.42 8.94
C THR A 317 5.34 12.73 9.06
N GLY A 318 5.37 11.52 9.63
CA GLY A 318 6.58 10.73 9.80
C GLY A 318 7.10 10.16 8.47
N PRO A 319 8.23 9.43 8.51
CA PRO A 319 8.92 8.98 7.30
C PRO A 319 8.14 7.91 6.52
N PHE A 320 7.33 7.08 7.19
CA PHE A 320 6.53 6.05 6.53
C PHE A 320 5.21 5.77 7.25
N LEU A 321 5.24 4.99 8.33
CA LEU A 321 4.10 4.65 9.18
C LEU A 321 4.55 4.59 10.64
N PRO A 322 3.64 4.76 11.63
CA PRO A 322 3.98 4.56 13.03
C PRO A 322 4.61 3.19 13.29
N GLY A 323 5.66 3.18 14.12
CA GLY A 323 6.47 1.99 14.38
C GLY A 323 7.70 1.83 13.46
N TYR A 324 7.91 2.76 12.52
CA TYR A 324 9.13 2.86 11.73
C TYR A 324 9.97 4.03 12.20
N SER A 325 11.26 3.81 12.31
CA SER A 325 12.24 4.85 12.65
C SER A 325 12.94 5.35 11.39
N ASN A 326 13.72 6.44 11.53
CA ASN A 326 14.71 6.80 10.50
C ASN A 326 15.73 5.65 10.31
N PRO A 327 16.39 5.55 9.14
CA PRO A 327 17.38 4.51 8.91
C PRO A 327 18.45 4.48 10.01
N VAL A 328 18.62 3.31 10.65
CA VAL A 328 19.45 3.17 11.88
C VAL A 328 20.95 3.28 11.59
N SER A 329 21.38 3.01 10.36
CA SER A 329 22.78 3.10 9.96
C SER A 329 22.98 4.18 8.90
N GLU A 330 23.85 5.15 9.19
CA GLU A 330 24.34 6.06 8.16
C GLU A 330 25.05 5.26 7.06
N LEU A 331 24.81 5.65 5.81
CA LEU A 331 25.51 5.08 4.68
C LEU A 331 27.01 5.38 4.84
N SER A 332 27.87 4.39 4.64
CA SER A 332 29.32 4.61 4.68
C SER A 332 29.73 5.66 3.64
N GLU A 333 30.74 6.46 3.94
CA GLU A 333 31.24 7.51 3.02
C GLU A 333 31.57 6.94 1.62
N ASN A 334 32.15 5.74 1.58
CA ASN A 334 32.46 5.06 0.31
C ASN A 334 31.20 4.69 -0.48
N PHE A 335 30.13 4.27 0.19
CA PHE A 335 28.87 3.93 -0.48
C PHE A 335 28.17 5.19 -0.99
N GLN A 336 28.17 6.27 -0.20
CA GLN A 336 27.65 7.57 -0.65
C GLN A 336 28.43 8.10 -1.85
N LEU A 337 29.77 7.99 -1.81
CA LEU A 337 30.63 8.35 -2.94
C LEU A 337 30.28 7.51 -4.17
N GLN A 338 30.10 6.18 -4.02
CA GLN A 338 29.69 5.31 -5.12
C GLN A 338 28.36 5.75 -5.73
N LEU A 339 27.34 6.03 -4.91
CA LEU A 339 26.04 6.52 -5.39
C LEU A 339 26.19 7.86 -6.13
N SER A 340 27.01 8.77 -5.63
CA SER A 340 27.24 10.09 -6.25
C SER A 340 27.93 10.03 -7.61
N LEU A 341 28.64 8.94 -7.90
CA LEU A 341 29.32 8.72 -9.19
C LEU A 341 28.40 8.08 -10.24
N LEU A 342 27.25 7.55 -9.82
CA LEU A 342 26.26 6.94 -10.72
C LEU A 342 25.29 8.01 -11.24
N PRO A 343 24.82 7.90 -12.50
CA PRO A 343 23.86 8.85 -13.05
C PRO A 343 22.53 8.78 -12.29
N PRO A 344 21.85 9.91 -11.99
CA PRO A 344 20.61 9.88 -11.23
C PRO A 344 19.46 9.22 -12.01
N VAL A 345 18.55 8.56 -11.30
CA VAL A 345 17.33 7.96 -11.88
C VAL A 345 16.11 8.64 -11.25
N SER A 346 15.39 9.43 -12.05
CA SER A 346 14.20 10.16 -11.58
C SER A 346 12.91 9.44 -11.94
N LEU A 347 12.41 8.62 -11.02
CA LEU A 347 11.08 8.03 -11.11
C LEU A 347 10.07 8.98 -10.46
N SER A 348 8.80 8.91 -10.89
CA SER A 348 7.75 9.83 -10.45
C SER A 348 6.74 9.16 -9.52
N VAL A 349 6.01 8.16 -10.01
CA VAL A 349 4.94 7.47 -9.28
C VAL A 349 4.83 6.02 -9.78
N LEU A 350 4.15 5.19 -8.99
CA LEU A 350 3.70 3.88 -9.44
C LEU A 350 2.54 4.06 -10.43
N ASP A 351 2.68 3.54 -11.65
CA ASP A 351 1.68 3.70 -12.71
C ASP A 351 0.58 2.63 -12.64
N HIS A 352 1.00 1.38 -12.44
CA HIS A 352 0.13 0.20 -12.31
C HIS A 352 0.91 -1.02 -11.77
N CYS A 353 0.19 -2.01 -11.23
CA CYS A 353 0.73 -3.32 -10.83
C CYS A 353 -0.06 -4.42 -11.54
N VAL A 354 0.64 -5.35 -12.18
CA VAL A 354 0.01 -6.40 -12.99
C VAL A 354 -0.01 -7.73 -12.27
N GLU A 355 -1.20 -8.33 -12.20
CA GLU A 355 -1.47 -9.62 -11.60
C GLU A 355 -1.60 -10.70 -12.68
N ASN A 356 -1.00 -11.85 -12.43
CA ASN A 356 -1.22 -13.05 -13.21
C ASN A 356 -2.03 -14.06 -12.40
N TYR A 357 -3.11 -14.55 -13.01
CA TYR A 357 -3.90 -15.65 -12.47
C TYR A 357 -3.85 -16.86 -13.41
N SER A 358 -4.31 -18.01 -12.92
CA SER A 358 -4.39 -19.23 -13.69
C SER A 358 -5.64 -19.26 -14.57
N TRP A 359 -5.85 -20.38 -15.25
CA TRP A 359 -6.91 -20.60 -16.24
C TRP A 359 -8.30 -20.20 -15.73
N ASN A 360 -8.97 -19.33 -16.48
CA ASN A 360 -10.36 -18.88 -16.27
C ASN A 360 -10.60 -18.13 -14.95
N GLN A 361 -9.56 -17.57 -14.33
CA GLN A 361 -9.66 -16.84 -13.07
C GLN A 361 -9.74 -15.32 -13.27
N MET A 362 -9.37 -14.77 -14.44
CA MET A 362 -9.30 -13.32 -14.64
C MET A 362 -10.65 -12.63 -14.38
N MET A 363 -11.74 -13.17 -14.93
CA MET A 363 -13.07 -12.56 -14.78
C MET A 363 -13.66 -12.76 -13.38
N GLU A 364 -13.27 -13.81 -12.67
CA GLU A 364 -13.64 -13.97 -11.26
C GLU A 364 -13.00 -12.87 -10.41
N GLN A 365 -11.71 -12.63 -10.64
CA GLN A 365 -10.95 -11.61 -9.90
C GLN A 365 -11.38 -10.19 -10.27
N ALA A 366 -11.61 -9.90 -11.55
CA ALA A 366 -12.16 -8.60 -11.96
C ALA A 366 -13.50 -8.29 -11.27
N ARG A 367 -14.40 -9.30 -11.15
CA ARG A 367 -15.65 -9.16 -10.39
C ARG A 367 -15.40 -9.00 -8.90
N LEU A 368 -14.39 -9.66 -8.34
CA LEU A 368 -14.02 -9.46 -6.94
C LEU A 368 -13.60 -8.01 -6.70
N TYR A 369 -12.63 -7.47 -7.44
CA TYR A 369 -12.17 -6.07 -7.32
C TYR A 369 -13.31 -5.07 -7.50
N ALA A 370 -14.25 -5.33 -8.42
CA ALA A 370 -15.45 -4.53 -8.56
C ALA A 370 -16.35 -4.57 -7.32
N ARG A 371 -16.50 -5.73 -6.66
CA ARG A 371 -17.30 -5.87 -5.42
C ARG A 371 -16.62 -5.29 -4.18
N ILE A 372 -15.34 -5.62 -3.97
CA ILE A 372 -14.62 -5.24 -2.74
C ILE A 372 -14.26 -3.76 -2.74
N PHE A 373 -13.84 -3.21 -3.89
CA PHE A 373 -13.30 -1.86 -3.98
C PHE A 373 -14.15 -0.92 -4.83
N GLY A 374 -15.12 -1.43 -5.60
CA GLY A 374 -15.85 -0.58 -6.55
C GLY A 374 -15.02 -0.20 -7.78
N PHE A 375 -13.91 -0.91 -8.01
CA PHE A 375 -13.10 -0.68 -9.21
C PHE A 375 -13.89 -1.02 -10.46
N HIS A 376 -13.67 -0.24 -11.50
CA HIS A 376 -14.35 -0.42 -12.78
C HIS A 376 -13.38 -0.93 -13.84
N LYS A 377 -13.94 -1.56 -14.88
CA LYS A 377 -13.21 -1.93 -16.08
C LYS A 377 -12.73 -0.66 -16.77
N TYR A 378 -11.42 -0.48 -16.77
CA TYR A 378 -10.75 0.64 -17.41
C TYR A 378 -10.36 0.33 -18.86
N TRP A 379 -9.89 -0.89 -19.09
CA TRP A 379 -9.37 -1.34 -20.38
C TRP A 379 -9.38 -2.87 -20.43
N SER A 380 -9.41 -3.48 -21.61
CA SER A 380 -9.22 -4.92 -21.78
C SER A 380 -8.71 -5.25 -23.16
N VAL A 381 -8.15 -6.44 -23.29
CA VAL A 381 -7.63 -7.04 -24.52
C VAL A 381 -7.83 -8.55 -24.47
N ASP A 382 -8.17 -9.10 -25.62
CA ASP A 382 -8.42 -10.52 -25.80
C ASP A 382 -7.36 -11.16 -26.71
N GLU A 383 -7.47 -12.46 -26.96
CA GLU A 383 -6.50 -13.24 -27.75
C GLU A 383 -6.37 -12.78 -29.21
N GLU A 384 -7.43 -12.23 -29.80
CA GLU A 384 -7.41 -11.62 -31.14
C GLU A 384 -6.53 -10.38 -31.21
N ASP A 385 -6.40 -9.71 -30.06
CA ASP A 385 -5.65 -8.47 -29.90
C ASP A 385 -4.18 -8.71 -29.57
N ILE A 386 -3.88 -9.81 -28.86
CA ILE A 386 -2.56 -10.13 -28.31
C ILE A 386 -2.21 -11.59 -28.64
N SER A 387 -1.56 -11.80 -29.78
CA SER A 387 -0.95 -13.08 -30.14
C SER A 387 0.27 -12.93 -31.05
N THR A 388 1.28 -13.76 -30.84
CA THR A 388 2.45 -13.93 -31.73
C THR A 388 2.25 -15.04 -32.76
N GLY A 389 1.11 -15.75 -32.72
CA GLY A 389 0.86 -16.98 -33.46
C GLY A 389 1.38 -18.26 -32.78
N TYR A 390 2.16 -18.11 -31.70
CA TYR A 390 2.61 -19.21 -30.82
C TYR A 390 1.95 -19.14 -29.45
N THR A 391 1.92 -17.94 -28.84
CA THR A 391 1.33 -17.68 -27.53
C THR A 391 0.32 -16.53 -27.58
N ALA A 392 -0.54 -16.44 -26.56
CA ALA A 392 -1.54 -15.38 -26.37
C ALA A 392 -1.88 -15.21 -24.87
N LEU A 393 -2.52 -14.11 -24.49
CA LEU A 393 -3.14 -13.92 -23.17
C LEU A 393 -4.43 -13.10 -23.29
N ARG A 394 -5.25 -13.13 -22.23
CA ARG A 394 -6.30 -12.13 -21.99
C ARG A 394 -5.90 -11.24 -20.82
N SER A 395 -6.28 -9.97 -20.90
CA SER A 395 -6.05 -9.01 -19.83
C SER A 395 -7.24 -8.08 -19.65
N ILE A 396 -7.61 -7.84 -18.40
CA ILE A 396 -8.58 -6.83 -18.00
C ILE A 396 -7.95 -5.90 -16.97
N VAL A 397 -8.08 -4.60 -17.17
CA VAL A 397 -7.56 -3.59 -16.25
C VAL A 397 -8.70 -3.07 -15.40
N MET A 398 -8.57 -3.29 -14.09
CA MET A 398 -9.42 -2.68 -13.08
C MET A 398 -8.80 -1.37 -12.62
N ALA A 399 -9.60 -0.34 -12.41
CA ALA A 399 -9.11 0.95 -11.92
C ALA A 399 -10.01 1.56 -10.85
N SER A 400 -9.39 2.34 -9.96
CA SER A 400 -10.12 3.22 -9.06
C SER A 400 -10.90 4.27 -9.85
N SER A 401 -11.97 4.78 -9.26
CA SER A 401 -12.86 5.80 -9.83
C SER A 401 -12.13 7.06 -10.28
N ASN A 402 -11.02 7.42 -9.64
CA ASN A 402 -10.17 8.54 -10.02
C ASN A 402 -9.04 8.20 -11.01
N GLY A 403 -8.93 6.94 -11.41
CA GLY A 403 -7.95 6.42 -12.36
C GLY A 403 -6.50 6.49 -11.89
N GLN A 404 -6.25 6.73 -10.60
CA GLN A 404 -4.89 6.76 -10.03
C GLN A 404 -4.37 5.34 -9.80
N ILE A 405 -5.21 4.42 -9.33
CA ILE A 405 -4.86 3.00 -9.16
C ILE A 405 -5.32 2.24 -10.40
N LYS A 406 -4.44 1.41 -10.94
CA LYS A 406 -4.71 0.53 -12.07
C LYS A 406 -4.08 -0.83 -11.82
N MET A 407 -4.90 -1.86 -11.93
CA MET A 407 -4.57 -3.25 -11.64
C MET A 407 -4.94 -4.10 -12.86
N PRO A 408 -4.03 -4.26 -13.85
CA PRO A 408 -4.20 -5.24 -14.92
C PRO A 408 -4.17 -6.67 -14.35
N ILE A 409 -5.14 -7.48 -14.76
CA ILE A 409 -5.32 -8.87 -14.37
C ILE A 409 -5.22 -9.71 -15.64
N ASN A 410 -4.25 -10.63 -15.67
CA ASN A 410 -4.00 -11.50 -16.82
C ASN A 410 -4.40 -12.94 -16.52
N GLU A 411 -4.76 -13.68 -17.58
CA GLU A 411 -4.88 -15.13 -17.55
C GLU A 411 -4.32 -15.77 -18.83
N PRO A 412 -3.92 -17.05 -18.76
CA PRO A 412 -3.46 -17.78 -19.94
C PRO A 412 -4.59 -18.06 -20.93
N VAL A 413 -4.20 -18.22 -22.20
CA VAL A 413 -5.07 -18.60 -23.31
C VAL A 413 -4.50 -19.83 -24.00
N LYS A 414 -5.38 -20.74 -24.43
CA LYS A 414 -4.96 -21.91 -25.20
C LYS A 414 -4.28 -21.46 -26.49
N SER A 415 -3.04 -21.87 -26.66
CA SER A 415 -2.21 -21.49 -27.81
C SER A 415 -1.37 -22.70 -28.26
N LYS A 416 -0.35 -22.52 -29.11
CA LYS A 416 0.46 -23.65 -29.59
C LYS A 416 1.56 -24.04 -28.61
N MET A 417 2.11 -23.02 -27.97
CA MET A 417 3.21 -23.13 -27.02
C MET A 417 2.72 -22.64 -25.67
N LYS A 418 3.30 -23.16 -24.59
CA LYS A 418 3.03 -22.70 -23.24
C LYS A 418 3.26 -21.19 -23.11
N GLY A 419 2.25 -20.47 -22.65
CA GLY A 419 2.29 -19.02 -22.55
C GLY A 419 3.10 -18.51 -21.35
N GLN A 420 3.56 -17.26 -21.41
CA GLN A 420 4.27 -16.60 -20.31
C GLN A 420 3.49 -16.54 -18.99
N ILE A 421 2.16 -16.48 -19.05
CA ILE A 421 1.31 -16.46 -17.84
C ILE A 421 1.34 -17.82 -17.16
N GLU A 422 1.40 -18.91 -17.93
CA GLU A 422 1.54 -20.26 -17.39
C GLU A 422 2.94 -20.48 -16.81
N GLU A 423 3.99 -20.05 -17.51
CA GLU A 423 5.36 -20.08 -16.97
C GLU A 423 5.44 -19.30 -15.65
N PHE A 424 4.85 -18.10 -15.58
CA PHE A 424 4.77 -17.36 -14.34
C PHE A 424 4.13 -18.20 -13.22
N ASN A 425 2.97 -18.82 -13.47
CA ASN A 425 2.28 -19.62 -12.45
C ASN A 425 3.10 -20.83 -12.00
N ASP A 426 3.80 -21.52 -12.91
CA ASP A 426 4.66 -22.66 -12.57
C ASP A 426 5.77 -22.25 -11.59
N PHE A 427 6.46 -21.14 -11.87
CA PHE A 427 7.62 -20.71 -11.10
C PHE A 427 7.25 -19.87 -9.88
N ASN A 428 6.14 -19.14 -9.93
CA ASN A 428 5.60 -18.42 -8.79
C ASN A 428 4.92 -19.38 -7.81
N GLY A 429 4.40 -20.53 -8.26
CA GLY A 429 3.62 -21.44 -7.42
C GLY A 429 2.16 -21.01 -7.25
N GLY A 430 1.61 -20.29 -8.23
CA GLY A 430 0.23 -19.79 -8.24
C GLY A 430 0.12 -18.31 -8.64
N PRO A 431 -1.06 -17.70 -8.44
CA PRO A 431 -1.29 -16.29 -8.77
C PRO A 431 -0.38 -15.33 -8.00
N GLY A 432 -0.08 -14.17 -8.59
CA GLY A 432 0.82 -13.19 -7.99
C GLY A 432 1.06 -11.96 -8.86
N ILE A 433 1.88 -11.04 -8.36
CA ILE A 433 2.30 -9.83 -9.10
C ILE A 433 3.40 -10.19 -10.08
N GLN A 434 3.13 -9.98 -11.37
CA GLN A 434 4.09 -10.21 -12.44
C GLN A 434 5.04 -9.02 -12.59
N HIS A 435 4.50 -7.81 -12.65
CA HIS A 435 5.34 -6.63 -12.80
C HIS A 435 4.77 -5.38 -12.17
N ILE A 436 5.69 -4.47 -11.87
CA ILE A 436 5.41 -3.13 -11.34
C ILE A 436 5.86 -2.12 -12.38
N ALA A 437 4.98 -1.18 -12.73
CA ALA A 437 5.31 -0.11 -13.66
C ALA A 437 5.65 1.19 -12.94
N PHE A 438 6.86 1.69 -13.17
CA PHE A 438 7.34 2.97 -12.66
C PHE A 438 7.24 4.04 -13.74
N ARG A 439 6.52 5.13 -13.43
CA ARG A 439 6.38 6.25 -14.36
C ARG A 439 7.57 7.18 -14.28
N THR A 440 8.07 7.62 -15.43
CA THR A 440 9.07 8.69 -15.55
C THR A 440 8.59 9.79 -16.51
N ASN A 441 9.14 11.00 -16.33
CA ASN A 441 8.92 12.12 -17.24
C ASN A 441 9.98 12.23 -18.34
N ASN A 442 11.06 11.45 -18.24
CA ASN A 442 12.13 11.40 -19.24
C ASN A 442 12.73 9.99 -19.31
N ILE A 443 12.08 9.12 -20.09
CA ILE A 443 12.42 7.71 -20.22
C ILE A 443 13.78 7.51 -20.89
N VAL A 444 14.21 8.39 -21.79
CA VAL A 444 15.51 8.23 -22.46
C VAL A 444 16.64 8.33 -21.44
N ASP A 445 16.68 9.40 -20.65
CA ASP A 445 17.72 9.59 -19.65
C ASP A 445 17.60 8.56 -18.52
N THR A 446 16.36 8.23 -18.11
CA THR A 446 16.07 7.22 -17.09
C THR A 446 16.64 5.85 -17.50
N ILE A 447 16.38 5.40 -18.73
CA ILE A 447 16.86 4.10 -19.21
C ILE A 447 18.36 4.09 -19.42
N MET A 448 18.95 5.17 -19.94
CA MET A 448 20.40 5.29 -20.03
C MET A 448 21.06 5.19 -18.64
N ALA A 449 20.49 5.83 -17.63
CA ALA A 449 20.98 5.76 -16.25
C ALA A 449 20.83 4.36 -15.65
N LEU A 450 19.66 3.72 -15.82
CA LEU A 450 19.39 2.37 -15.32
C LEU A 450 20.33 1.33 -15.95
N ILE A 451 20.61 1.42 -17.26
CA ILE A 451 21.58 0.55 -17.94
C ILE A 451 22.99 0.76 -17.37
N GLN A 452 23.42 2.00 -17.16
CA GLN A 452 24.73 2.29 -16.55
C GLN A 452 24.84 1.77 -15.11
N ARG A 453 23.72 1.70 -14.39
CA ARG A 453 23.61 1.12 -13.05
C ARG A 453 23.48 -0.41 -13.04
N GLY A 454 23.44 -1.04 -14.21
CA GLY A 454 23.45 -2.51 -14.35
C GLY A 454 22.08 -3.16 -14.47
N ILE A 455 20.99 -2.41 -14.65
CA ILE A 455 19.68 -2.99 -14.97
C ILE A 455 19.70 -3.51 -16.41
N GLU A 456 19.32 -4.77 -16.57
CA GLU A 456 19.15 -5.40 -17.87
C GLU A 456 17.71 -5.30 -18.36
N PHE A 457 17.54 -4.92 -19.62
CA PHE A 457 16.25 -4.80 -20.27
C PHE A 457 16.07 -5.85 -21.37
N ASN A 458 14.81 -6.12 -21.69
CA ASN A 458 14.42 -6.99 -22.79
C ASN A 458 14.77 -6.35 -24.14
N HIS A 459 15.15 -7.18 -25.11
CA HIS A 459 15.54 -6.73 -26.44
C HIS A 459 14.38 -6.81 -27.42
N THR A 460 14.29 -5.87 -28.35
CA THR A 460 13.24 -5.86 -29.37
C THR A 460 13.84 -5.98 -30.76
N SER A 461 13.20 -6.75 -31.65
CA SER A 461 13.72 -7.01 -32.99
C SER A 461 13.83 -5.74 -33.84
N ALA A 462 14.85 -5.65 -34.70
CA ALA A 462 14.99 -4.54 -35.65
C ALA A 462 13.74 -4.34 -36.53
N ARG A 463 13.06 -5.45 -36.87
CA ARG A 463 11.82 -5.48 -37.64
C ARG A 463 10.68 -4.71 -36.98
N TYR A 464 10.59 -4.72 -35.65
CA TYR A 464 9.61 -3.93 -34.92
C TYR A 464 9.76 -2.44 -35.23
N TYR A 465 10.98 -1.91 -35.15
CA TYR A 465 11.27 -0.50 -35.41
C TYR A 465 11.05 -0.13 -36.88
N ASP A 466 11.41 -0.99 -37.82
CA ASP A 466 11.16 -0.73 -39.23
C ASP A 466 9.65 -0.64 -39.52
N ASN A 467 8.84 -1.52 -38.91
CA ASN A 467 7.38 -1.46 -38.97
C ASN A 467 6.81 -0.22 -38.29
N LEU A 468 7.33 0.14 -37.11
CA LEU A 468 6.94 1.34 -36.37
C LEU A 468 7.24 2.61 -37.17
N ALA A 469 8.40 2.70 -37.82
CA ALA A 469 8.76 3.83 -38.68
C ALA A 469 7.79 3.96 -39.87
N ALA A 470 7.43 2.84 -40.51
CA ALA A 470 6.44 2.83 -41.59
C ALA A 470 5.06 3.30 -41.12
N ARG A 471 4.63 2.82 -39.94
CA ARG A 471 3.37 3.19 -39.27
C ARG A 471 3.32 4.69 -38.92
N LEU A 472 4.35 5.22 -38.27
CA LEU A 472 4.45 6.65 -37.92
C LEU A 472 4.43 7.54 -39.17
N LYS A 473 5.13 7.13 -40.25
CA LYS A 473 5.14 7.85 -41.52
C LYS A 473 3.77 7.83 -42.19
N ARG A 474 3.10 6.67 -42.25
CA ARG A 474 1.75 6.52 -42.80
C ARG A 474 0.75 7.42 -42.08
N ASP A 475 0.80 7.41 -40.75
CA ASP A 475 -0.15 8.12 -39.91
C ASP A 475 0.25 9.61 -39.70
N ARG A 476 1.41 10.00 -40.25
CA ARG A 476 2.02 11.34 -40.16
C ARG A 476 2.22 11.80 -38.72
N VAL A 477 2.59 10.86 -37.85
CA VAL A 477 2.84 11.10 -36.43
C VAL A 477 4.31 11.44 -36.20
N ARG A 478 4.55 12.42 -35.34
CA ARG A 478 5.89 12.81 -34.85
C ARG A 478 5.97 12.61 -33.34
N LEU A 479 7.05 12.00 -32.89
CA LEU A 479 7.37 11.83 -31.46
C LEU A 479 8.14 13.07 -30.96
N TYR A 480 8.18 13.27 -29.64
CA TYR A 480 9.09 14.24 -29.01
C TYR A 480 10.53 13.72 -28.99
N GLU A 481 10.69 12.44 -28.66
CA GLU A 481 11.97 11.76 -28.53
C GLU A 481 12.57 11.41 -29.90
N ASN A 482 13.89 11.26 -29.95
CA ASN A 482 14.59 10.82 -31.15
C ASN A 482 14.34 9.33 -31.41
N PHE A 483 13.78 9.00 -32.58
CA PHE A 483 13.43 7.64 -32.95
C PHE A 483 14.61 6.66 -32.90
N GLU A 484 15.80 7.06 -33.36
CA GLU A 484 16.99 6.18 -33.35
C GLU A 484 17.50 5.95 -31.93
N VAL A 485 17.31 6.92 -31.02
CA VAL A 485 17.63 6.74 -29.61
C VAL A 485 16.66 5.72 -28.98
N LEU A 486 15.35 5.85 -29.22
CA LEU A 486 14.37 4.86 -28.77
C LEU A 486 14.69 3.45 -29.29
N ARG A 487 15.10 3.35 -30.57
CA ARG A 487 15.56 2.10 -31.19
C ARG A 487 16.78 1.52 -30.49
N SER A 488 17.81 2.34 -30.25
CA SER A 488 19.04 1.89 -29.58
C SER A 488 18.83 1.41 -28.15
N LEU A 489 17.83 1.99 -27.46
CA LEU A 489 17.49 1.66 -26.08
C LEU A 489 16.42 0.57 -25.96
N ASN A 490 15.95 -0.02 -27.08
CA ASN A 490 14.85 -1.00 -27.09
C ASN A 490 13.53 -0.49 -26.47
N ILE A 491 13.28 0.82 -26.53
CA ILE A 491 12.03 1.42 -26.01
C ILE A 491 10.90 1.18 -27.02
N LEU A 492 9.79 0.64 -26.53
CA LEU A 492 8.57 0.36 -27.27
C LEU A 492 7.66 1.59 -27.32
N VAL A 493 6.93 1.75 -28.43
CA VAL A 493 6.01 2.88 -28.65
C VAL A 493 4.63 2.36 -29.05
N ASP A 494 3.60 2.78 -28.32
CA ASP A 494 2.21 2.71 -28.77
C ASP A 494 1.60 4.09 -28.86
N TYR A 495 0.76 4.32 -29.85
CA TYR A 495 0.20 5.65 -30.12
C TYR A 495 -1.20 5.59 -30.70
N ASP A 496 -2.00 6.61 -30.40
CA ASP A 496 -3.35 6.76 -30.92
C ASP A 496 -3.40 7.81 -32.05
N PRO A 497 -3.45 7.38 -33.33
CA PRO A 497 -3.48 8.32 -34.47
C PRO A 497 -4.75 9.19 -34.51
N SER A 498 -5.83 8.80 -33.83
CA SER A 498 -7.07 9.58 -33.79
C SER A 498 -6.92 10.89 -33.01
N THR A 499 -5.97 10.93 -32.08
CA THR A 499 -5.66 12.11 -31.25
C THR A 499 -4.63 13.05 -31.90
N ARG A 500 -4.25 12.80 -33.15
CA ARG A 500 -3.21 13.56 -33.83
C ARG A 500 -3.59 15.03 -34.01
N ASN A 501 -2.79 15.91 -33.42
CA ASN A 501 -2.83 17.35 -33.65
C ASN A 501 -2.31 17.69 -35.04
N ARG A 502 -3.14 18.34 -35.85
CA ARG A 502 -2.80 18.69 -37.25
C ARG A 502 -1.65 19.69 -37.40
N ARG A 503 -1.43 20.56 -36.41
CA ARG A 503 -0.38 21.59 -36.45
C ARG A 503 0.99 21.02 -36.09
N THR A 504 1.06 20.24 -35.01
CA THR A 504 2.32 19.72 -34.50
C THR A 504 2.68 18.36 -35.11
N GLY A 505 1.71 17.62 -35.65
CA GLY A 505 1.87 16.24 -36.09
C GLY A 505 1.99 15.25 -34.93
N ARG A 506 1.82 15.68 -33.68
CA ARG A 506 1.92 14.82 -32.50
C ARG A 506 0.56 14.26 -32.11
N CYS A 507 0.55 13.12 -31.45
CA CYS A 507 -0.66 12.51 -30.90
C CYS A 507 -0.41 12.08 -29.45
N ASN A 508 -1.39 11.44 -28.82
CA ASN A 508 -1.19 10.77 -27.56
C ASN A 508 -0.44 9.46 -27.81
N TYR A 509 0.61 9.19 -27.03
CA TYR A 509 1.37 7.95 -27.10
C TYR A 509 1.98 7.58 -25.75
N ILE A 510 2.44 6.34 -25.63
CA ILE A 510 3.21 5.85 -24.51
C ILE A 510 4.54 5.29 -24.99
N LEU A 511 5.52 5.36 -24.10
CA LEU A 511 6.83 4.74 -24.22
C LEU A 511 6.97 3.74 -23.08
N GLN A 512 7.38 2.52 -23.38
CA GLN A 512 7.48 1.44 -22.40
C GLN A 512 8.74 0.60 -22.65
N ILE A 513 9.30 0.05 -21.58
CA ILE A 513 10.37 -0.94 -21.65
C ILE A 513 10.34 -1.79 -20.39
N PHE A 514 10.68 -3.07 -20.53
CA PHE A 514 10.56 -4.06 -19.48
C PHE A 514 11.94 -4.61 -19.13
N SER A 515 12.24 -4.68 -17.84
CA SER A 515 13.47 -5.33 -17.37
C SER A 515 13.40 -6.83 -17.59
N LYS A 516 14.55 -7.50 -17.48
CA LYS A 516 14.57 -8.92 -17.13
C LYS A 516 14.00 -9.13 -15.71
N PRO A 517 13.65 -10.37 -15.32
CA PRO A 517 13.27 -10.68 -13.93
C PRO A 517 14.28 -10.16 -12.92
N LEU A 518 13.81 -9.67 -11.76
CA LEU A 518 14.66 -9.11 -10.71
C LEU A 518 15.40 -10.19 -9.88
N HIS A 519 15.00 -11.44 -10.01
CA HIS A 519 15.62 -12.60 -9.39
C HIS A 519 15.57 -13.82 -10.34
N ASP A 520 16.13 -14.96 -9.92
CA ASP A 520 16.34 -16.11 -10.80
C ASP A 520 15.06 -16.74 -11.37
N ARG A 521 13.93 -16.64 -10.66
CA ARG A 521 12.67 -17.17 -11.18
C ARG A 521 12.11 -16.17 -12.21
N PRO A 522 11.53 -16.65 -13.33
CA PRO A 522 10.93 -15.78 -14.35
C PRO A 522 9.58 -15.21 -13.91
N THR A 523 9.55 -14.53 -12.76
CA THR A 523 8.34 -14.02 -12.12
C THR A 523 8.33 -12.49 -12.09
N LEU A 524 8.84 -11.85 -11.04
CA LEU A 524 8.73 -10.40 -10.86
C LEU A 524 9.74 -9.63 -11.72
N PHE A 525 9.26 -8.70 -12.54
CA PHE A 525 10.08 -7.72 -13.27
C PHE A 525 9.51 -6.31 -13.16
N VAL A 526 10.23 -5.31 -13.68
CA VAL A 526 9.77 -3.90 -13.68
C VAL A 526 9.55 -3.38 -15.09
N GLU A 527 8.54 -2.54 -15.22
CA GLU A 527 8.30 -1.73 -16.42
C GLU A 527 8.68 -0.27 -16.11
N ILE A 528 9.38 0.38 -17.05
CA ILE A 528 9.52 1.84 -17.03
C ILE A 528 8.62 2.41 -18.11
N ILE A 529 7.74 3.34 -17.71
CA ILE A 529 6.73 3.92 -18.60
C ILE A 529 6.78 5.45 -18.60
N GLN A 530 6.60 6.03 -19.78
CA GLN A 530 6.32 7.46 -19.94
C GLN A 530 5.06 7.66 -20.77
N ARG A 531 4.15 8.50 -20.27
CA ARG A 531 2.85 8.76 -20.91
C ARG A 531 2.79 10.18 -21.46
N HIS A 532 2.62 10.31 -22.78
CA HIS A 532 2.26 11.56 -23.44
C HIS A 532 0.75 11.63 -23.63
N HIS A 533 0.03 12.00 -22.57
CA HIS A 533 -1.44 12.13 -22.53
C HIS A 533 -2.22 10.85 -22.90
N HIS A 534 -1.55 9.72 -22.99
CA HIS A 534 -2.14 8.46 -23.40
C HIS A 534 -2.57 7.61 -22.20
N LYS A 535 -3.82 7.17 -22.25
CA LYS A 535 -4.50 6.47 -21.16
C LYS A 535 -4.45 4.94 -21.27
N GLY A 536 -4.16 4.37 -22.44
CA GLY A 536 -4.11 2.92 -22.65
C GLY A 536 -2.83 2.23 -22.15
N PHE A 537 -2.74 0.92 -22.35
CA PHE A 537 -1.67 0.03 -21.85
C PHE A 537 -0.76 -0.55 -22.95
N GLY A 538 -0.80 0.01 -24.15
CA GLY A 538 0.13 -0.40 -25.21
C GLY A 538 -0.33 -1.60 -26.01
N LYS A 539 -1.59 -1.62 -26.46
CA LYS A 539 -2.11 -2.69 -27.34
C LYS A 539 -1.14 -3.02 -28.48
N GLY A 540 -0.55 -1.97 -29.08
CA GLY A 540 0.39 -2.09 -30.20
C GLY A 540 1.82 -2.50 -29.81
N THR A 541 2.20 -2.49 -28.54
CA THR A 541 3.54 -2.85 -28.04
C THR A 541 3.60 -4.31 -27.58
N PHE A 542 2.48 -4.92 -27.20
CA PHE A 542 2.42 -6.30 -26.73
C PHE A 542 3.06 -7.32 -27.67
N LYS A 543 2.88 -7.19 -28.99
CA LYS A 543 3.51 -8.15 -29.92
C LYS A 543 5.05 -8.13 -29.82
N GLY A 544 5.65 -6.94 -29.75
CA GLY A 544 7.11 -6.81 -29.62
C GLY A 544 7.62 -7.33 -28.28
N LEU A 545 6.85 -7.09 -27.20
CA LEU A 545 7.14 -7.62 -25.87
C LEU A 545 7.12 -9.15 -25.85
N PHE A 546 6.09 -9.75 -26.42
CA PHE A 546 5.92 -11.21 -26.44
C PHE A 546 7.05 -11.91 -27.19
N GLU A 547 7.43 -11.40 -28.36
CA GLU A 547 8.55 -11.97 -29.13
C GLU A 547 9.82 -12.03 -28.25
N SER A 548 10.11 -10.97 -27.47
CA SER A 548 11.23 -10.97 -26.54
C SER A 548 11.08 -11.97 -25.40
N ILE A 549 9.88 -12.11 -24.82
CA ILE A 549 9.65 -13.02 -23.70
C ILE A 549 9.75 -14.48 -24.16
N GLU A 550 9.20 -14.81 -25.33
CA GLU A 550 9.32 -16.13 -25.94
C GLU A 550 10.78 -16.52 -26.21
N GLU A 551 11.63 -15.58 -26.64
CA GLU A 551 13.07 -15.81 -26.78
C GLU A 551 13.70 -16.20 -25.43
N GLN A 552 13.31 -15.54 -24.34
CA GLN A 552 13.81 -15.89 -23.03
C GLN A 552 13.27 -17.23 -22.51
N GLN A 553 12.01 -17.55 -22.81
CA GLN A 553 11.45 -18.87 -22.50
C GLN A 553 12.21 -19.99 -23.19
N LYS A 554 12.67 -19.77 -24.44
CA LYS A 554 13.53 -20.73 -25.14
C LYS A 554 14.87 -20.91 -24.42
N LEU A 555 15.48 -19.82 -23.94
CA LEU A 555 16.72 -19.90 -23.16
C LEU A 555 16.55 -20.65 -21.84
N ARG A 556 15.38 -20.54 -21.20
CA ARG A 556 15.02 -21.27 -19.98
C ARG A 556 14.56 -22.71 -20.21
N GLY A 557 14.29 -23.09 -21.46
CA GLY A 557 13.76 -24.41 -21.81
C GLY A 557 12.27 -24.59 -21.47
N THR A 558 11.54 -23.49 -21.24
CA THR A 558 10.11 -23.47 -20.84
C THR A 558 9.17 -23.17 -22.01
N PHE A 559 9.72 -22.81 -23.18
CA PHE A 559 8.96 -22.65 -24.42
C PHE A 559 8.64 -24.02 -25.03
N VAL A 560 7.71 -24.74 -24.42
CA VAL A 560 7.29 -26.10 -24.80
C VAL A 560 5.89 -26.10 -25.43
N GLU A 561 5.52 -27.16 -26.14
CA GLU A 561 4.15 -27.31 -26.64
C GLU A 561 3.16 -27.31 -25.46
N SER A 562 2.05 -26.61 -25.61
CA SER A 562 1.00 -26.60 -24.58
C SER A 562 0.30 -27.96 -24.53
N ASP A 563 -0.02 -28.45 -23.34
CA ASP A 563 -0.83 -29.66 -23.19
C ASP A 563 -2.22 -29.47 -23.87
N PRO A 564 -2.72 -30.48 -24.61
CA PRO A 564 -3.92 -30.37 -25.44
C PRO A 564 -5.22 -29.97 -24.70
#